data_AF-A0A7J9QZ43-F1
#
_entry.id   AF-A0A7J9QZ43-F1
#
_cell.length_a   1.000
_cell.length_b   1.000
_cell.length_c   1.000
_cell.angle_alpha   90.00
_cell.angle_beta   90.00
_cell.angle_gamma   90.00
#
_symmetry.space_group_name_H-M   'P 1'
#
loop_
_entity.id
_entity.type
_entity.pdbx_description
1 polymer ?
#
loop_
_entity_poly.entity_id
_entity_poly.type
_entity_poly.pdbx_seq_one_letter_code
_entity_poly.pdbx_strand_id
1 'polypeptide(L)'
;MKVLTLSFVALLFSVSLVTQAFAHTTVEVEQFEIEVGWGIEPPVVGFRNDFVFKITEPDENPGLKVGVKNAFKSMQATAKFGGVTKVLDIGSDPRPGHYFSHVIPTKTGSYSIHLEGEINGTPIDIDIPVEDVESTAVLDFPPTSGSSSDQDV
;
A
#
# COMPACT_ATOMS: atom_id res chain seq x y z
N MET A 1 6.50 54.50 14.07
CA MET A 1 7.12 53.76 12.95
C MET A 1 7.15 52.28 13.32
N LYS A 2 6.50 51.46 12.50
CA LYS A 2 6.36 50.00 12.60
C LYS A 2 7.62 49.35 12.02
N VAL A 3 8.50 48.73 12.81
CA VAL A 3 9.38 47.66 12.33
C VAL A 3 9.85 46.81 13.53
N LEU A 4 8.99 45.97 14.11
CA LEU A 4 9.48 44.91 15.00
C LEU A 4 8.53 43.71 15.06
N THR A 5 8.01 43.27 13.92
CA THR A 5 7.19 42.06 13.85
C THR A 5 7.32 41.45 12.46
N LEU A 6 8.52 41.04 12.06
CA LEU A 6 8.68 40.33 10.78
C LEU A 6 9.78 39.26 10.78
N SER A 7 10.17 38.74 11.94
CA SER A 7 11.21 37.69 11.99
C SER A 7 10.81 36.39 12.68
N PHE A 8 9.59 36.28 13.21
CA PHE A 8 9.14 35.07 13.91
C PHE A 8 8.10 34.23 13.15
N VAL A 9 7.52 34.77 12.06
CA VAL A 9 6.47 34.09 11.29
C VAL A 9 7.04 33.15 10.21
N ALA A 10 8.34 33.28 9.88
CA ALA A 10 8.97 32.44 8.85
C ALA A 10 9.45 31.06 9.36
N LEU A 11 9.42 30.79 10.68
CA LEU A 11 10.03 29.58 11.27
C LEU A 11 9.02 28.46 11.61
N LEU A 12 7.71 28.68 11.43
CA LEU A 12 6.68 27.78 11.99
C LEU A 12 5.97 26.86 10.98
N PHE A 13 6.48 26.70 9.76
CA PHE A 13 5.84 25.86 8.73
C PHE A 13 6.71 24.73 8.18
N SER A 14 7.74 24.29 8.89
CA SER A 14 8.42 23.02 8.63
C SER A 14 7.77 21.90 9.45
N VAL A 15 6.46 21.69 9.28
CA VAL A 15 5.87 20.39 9.63
C VAL A 15 6.20 19.48 8.45
N SER A 16 7.33 18.79 8.55
CA SER A 16 7.64 17.67 7.67
C SER A 16 6.46 16.72 7.71
N LEU A 17 5.68 16.63 6.63
CA LEU A 17 4.70 15.57 6.45
C LEU A 17 5.48 14.27 6.42
N VAL A 18 5.58 13.60 7.56
CA VAL A 18 6.10 12.24 7.62
C VAL A 18 5.00 11.39 6.98
N THR A 19 5.12 11.14 5.68
CA THR A 19 4.34 10.09 5.01
C THR A 19 4.79 8.78 5.65
N GLN A 20 3.94 8.18 6.47
CA GLN A 20 4.18 6.84 6.99
C GLN A 20 4.23 5.90 5.79
N ALA A 21 5.43 5.41 5.46
CA ALA A 21 5.58 4.28 4.55
C ALA A 21 5.11 3.05 5.32
N PHE A 22 3.86 2.65 5.08
CA PHE A 22 3.33 1.40 5.61
C PHE A 22 3.69 0.30 4.62
N ALA A 23 4.52 -0.67 5.04
CA ALA A 23 4.81 -1.90 4.29
C ALA A 23 3.52 -2.56 3.72
N HIS A 24 2.43 -2.48 4.48
CA HIS A 24 1.08 -2.74 4.00
C HIS A 24 0.08 -1.79 4.65
N THR A 25 -0.95 -1.37 3.92
CA THR A 25 -2.06 -0.58 4.47
C THR A 25 -3.12 -1.51 5.04
N THR A 26 -3.49 -1.29 6.30
CA THR A 26 -4.58 -2.00 6.98
C THR A 26 -5.82 -1.12 7.09
N VAL A 27 -6.98 -1.68 6.72
CA VAL A 27 -8.29 -1.06 6.89
C VAL A 27 -9.23 -2.03 7.59
N GLU A 28 -10.11 -1.49 8.43
CA GLU A 28 -11.14 -2.26 9.12
C GLU A 28 -12.49 -2.02 8.45
N VAL A 29 -13.21 -3.10 8.13
CA VAL A 29 -14.59 -3.06 7.65
C VAL A 29 -15.41 -4.05 8.47
N GLU A 30 -16.26 -3.52 9.35
CA GLU A 30 -17.00 -4.30 10.33
C GLU A 30 -16.07 -5.20 11.15
N GLN A 31 -16.25 -6.52 11.10
CA GLN A 31 -15.38 -7.49 11.77
C GLN A 31 -14.08 -7.80 11.01
N PHE A 32 -13.91 -7.34 9.78
CA PHE A 32 -12.77 -7.70 8.96
C PHE A 32 -11.64 -6.70 9.08
N GLU A 33 -10.43 -7.22 9.29
CA GLU A 33 -9.19 -6.48 9.07
C GLU A 33 -8.61 -6.90 7.72
N ILE A 34 -8.48 -5.94 6.81
CA ILE A 34 -8.01 -6.12 5.44
C ILE A 34 -6.68 -5.38 5.31
N GLU A 35 -5.60 -6.12 5.12
CA GLU A 35 -4.25 -5.63 4.93
C GLU A 35 -3.84 -5.85 3.46
N VAL A 36 -3.36 -4.79 2.79
CA VAL A 36 -2.99 -4.81 1.37
C VAL A 36 -1.66 -4.10 1.15
N GLY A 37 -0.80 -4.68 0.32
CA GLY A 37 0.40 -4.00 -0.19
C GLY A 37 1.21 -4.88 -1.13
N TRP A 38 2.54 -4.78 -1.09
CA TRP A 38 3.43 -5.45 -2.04
C TRP A 38 4.06 -6.74 -1.49
N GLY A 39 4.21 -7.75 -2.34
CA GLY A 39 4.85 -9.02 -1.94
C GLY A 39 6.37 -8.93 -1.79
N ILE A 40 7.01 -8.02 -2.51
CA ILE A 40 8.45 -7.71 -2.46
C ILE A 40 8.61 -6.21 -2.27
N GLU A 41 9.42 -5.84 -1.27
CA GLU A 41 9.65 -4.45 -0.88
C GLU A 41 11.14 -4.05 -0.97
N PRO A 42 11.46 -2.81 -1.37
CA PRO A 42 10.53 -1.84 -1.93
C PRO A 42 10.00 -2.29 -3.30
N PRO A 43 8.75 -1.94 -3.65
CA PRO A 43 8.24 -2.20 -4.99
C PRO A 43 9.02 -1.36 -6.01
N VAL A 44 9.65 -2.00 -6.99
CA VAL A 44 10.41 -1.29 -8.03
C VAL A 44 9.84 -1.49 -9.42
N VAL A 45 9.90 -0.44 -10.23
CA VAL A 45 9.37 -0.44 -11.60
C VAL A 45 10.09 -1.47 -12.49
N GLY A 46 9.32 -2.20 -13.31
CA GLY A 46 9.82 -3.13 -14.32
C GLY A 46 10.18 -4.53 -13.81
N PHE A 47 10.09 -4.77 -12.49
CA PHE A 47 10.31 -6.10 -11.91
C PHE A 47 8.98 -6.78 -11.57
N ARG A 48 8.93 -8.10 -11.70
CA ARG A 48 7.75 -8.87 -11.27
C ARG A 48 7.61 -8.76 -9.76
N ASN A 49 6.39 -8.46 -9.33
CA ASN A 49 5.98 -8.38 -7.94
C ASN A 49 4.55 -8.93 -7.80
N ASP A 50 4.01 -8.83 -6.60
CA ASP A 50 2.67 -9.25 -6.25
C ASP A 50 1.97 -8.14 -5.48
N PHE A 51 0.69 -7.91 -5.76
CA PHE A 51 -0.19 -7.34 -4.74
C PHE A 51 -0.56 -8.47 -3.80
N VAL A 52 -0.34 -8.27 -2.50
CA VAL A 52 -0.68 -9.23 -1.46
C VAL A 52 -1.83 -8.71 -0.61
N PHE A 53 -2.67 -9.63 -0.17
CA PHE A 53 -3.84 -9.36 0.66
C PHE A 53 -3.80 -10.29 1.85
N LYS A 54 -4.13 -9.76 3.02
CA LYS A 54 -4.39 -10.55 4.22
C LYS A 54 -5.70 -10.09 4.83
N ILE A 55 -6.66 -11.00 4.87
CA ILE A 55 -8.01 -10.74 5.37
C ILE A 55 -8.22 -11.60 6.60
N THR A 56 -8.46 -10.96 7.74
CA THR A 56 -8.66 -11.63 9.02
C THR A 56 -9.95 -11.16 9.71
N GLU A 57 -10.48 -12.01 10.59
CA GLU A 57 -11.62 -11.70 11.46
C GLU A 57 -11.34 -12.21 12.88
N PRO A 58 -12.06 -11.72 13.91
CA PRO A 58 -11.95 -12.24 15.28
C PRO A 58 -12.15 -13.76 15.34
N ASP A 59 -11.30 -14.43 16.09
CA ASP A 59 -11.45 -15.85 16.43
C ASP A 59 -12.49 -16.06 17.54
N GLU A 60 -12.91 -17.31 17.73
CA GLU A 60 -13.72 -17.71 18.89
C GLU A 60 -13.02 -17.40 20.22
N ASN A 61 -11.68 -17.45 20.25
CA ASN A 61 -10.89 -17.07 21.41
C ASN A 61 -10.65 -15.55 21.44
N PRO A 62 -11.10 -14.83 22.48
CA PRO A 62 -10.98 -13.38 22.55
C PRO A 62 -9.54 -12.89 22.37
N GLY A 63 -9.36 -11.92 21.48
CA GLY A 63 -8.06 -11.31 21.19
C GLY A 63 -7.21 -12.04 20.13
N LEU A 64 -7.66 -13.19 19.63
CA LEU A 64 -7.05 -13.84 18.46
C LEU A 64 -7.78 -13.45 17.17
N LYS A 65 -7.06 -13.56 16.05
CA LYS A 65 -7.59 -13.34 14.70
C LYS A 65 -7.34 -14.58 13.85
N VAL A 66 -8.28 -14.92 12.98
CA VAL A 66 -8.19 -16.01 12.02
C VAL A 66 -8.29 -15.48 10.59
N GLY A 67 -7.63 -16.16 9.66
CA GLY A 67 -7.66 -15.80 8.26
C GLY A 67 -8.96 -16.23 7.56
N VAL A 68 -9.61 -15.28 6.89
CA VAL A 68 -10.88 -15.51 6.18
C VAL A 68 -10.60 -16.28 4.89
N LYS A 69 -11.14 -17.49 4.77
CA LYS A 69 -10.99 -18.33 3.57
C LYS A 69 -12.02 -17.95 2.50
N ASN A 70 -11.66 -18.11 1.23
CA ASN A 70 -12.51 -17.82 0.07
C ASN A 70 -13.08 -16.40 0.03
N ALA A 71 -12.38 -15.40 0.59
CA ALA A 71 -12.85 -14.01 0.63
C ALA A 71 -13.11 -13.43 -0.78
N PHE A 72 -12.31 -13.84 -1.77
CA PHE A 72 -12.45 -13.43 -3.17
C PHE A 72 -13.46 -14.26 -3.99
N LYS A 73 -14.28 -15.10 -3.34
CA LYS A 73 -15.34 -15.85 -4.04
C LYS A 73 -16.44 -14.93 -4.59
N SER A 74 -16.75 -13.86 -3.87
CA SER A 74 -17.79 -12.87 -4.20
C SER A 74 -17.26 -11.43 -4.15
N MET A 75 -15.93 -11.26 -4.24
CA MET A 75 -15.26 -9.96 -4.18
C MET A 75 -14.23 -9.87 -5.30
N GLN A 76 -14.09 -8.70 -5.89
CA GLN A 76 -13.11 -8.37 -6.92
C GLN A 76 -12.09 -7.37 -6.39
N ALA A 77 -10.83 -7.51 -6.81
CA ALA A 77 -9.81 -6.47 -6.64
C ALA A 77 -9.46 -5.83 -7.98
N THR A 78 -9.36 -4.51 -8.00
CA THR A 78 -8.93 -3.73 -9.16
C THR A 78 -7.80 -2.79 -8.76
N ALA A 79 -6.63 -2.93 -9.39
CA ALA A 79 -5.54 -1.99 -9.23
C ALA A 79 -5.82 -0.69 -10.02
N LYS A 80 -5.50 0.46 -9.43
CA LYS A 80 -5.68 1.79 -10.00
C LYS A 80 -4.34 2.54 -10.01
N PHE A 81 -4.04 3.21 -11.13
CA PHE A 81 -2.88 4.11 -11.27
C PHE A 81 -3.21 5.22 -12.27
N GLY A 82 -3.11 6.49 -11.87
CA GLY A 82 -3.22 7.63 -12.79
C GLY A 82 -4.46 7.63 -13.69
N GLY A 83 -5.59 7.11 -13.20
CA GLY A 83 -6.85 6.98 -13.96
C GLY A 83 -6.99 5.70 -14.80
N VAL A 84 -5.96 4.86 -14.86
CA VAL A 84 -6.00 3.53 -15.49
C VAL A 84 -6.32 2.48 -14.43
N THR A 85 -7.11 1.47 -14.81
CA THR A 85 -7.51 0.37 -13.94
C THR A 85 -7.15 -0.99 -14.54
N LYS A 86 -6.88 -1.97 -13.68
CA LYS A 86 -6.66 -3.38 -14.05
C LYS A 86 -7.35 -4.28 -13.04
N VAL A 87 -8.32 -5.07 -13.49
CA VAL A 87 -8.88 -6.17 -12.68
C VAL A 87 -7.77 -7.19 -12.42
N LEU A 88 -7.60 -7.56 -11.15
CA LEU A 88 -6.56 -8.47 -10.71
C LEU A 88 -7.02 -9.93 -10.80
N ASP A 89 -6.09 -10.80 -11.15
CA ASP A 89 -6.31 -12.25 -11.15
C ASP A 89 -5.85 -12.79 -9.80
N ILE A 90 -6.82 -13.02 -8.90
CA ILE A 90 -6.54 -13.31 -7.50
C ILE A 90 -6.30 -14.80 -7.29
N GLY A 91 -5.09 -15.13 -6.86
CA GLY A 91 -4.70 -16.44 -6.33
C GLY A 91 -4.84 -16.51 -4.81
N SER A 92 -4.93 -17.73 -4.29
CA SER A 92 -4.96 -18.02 -2.85
C SER A 92 -3.62 -18.61 -2.39
N ASP A 93 -3.11 -18.15 -1.25
CA ASP A 93 -1.94 -18.73 -0.58
C ASP A 93 -2.38 -19.91 0.32
N PRO A 94 -1.51 -20.90 0.60
CA PRO A 94 -1.82 -21.98 1.54
C PRO A 94 -2.17 -21.52 2.96
N ARG A 95 -1.69 -20.34 3.38
CA ARG A 95 -2.04 -19.71 4.65
C ARG A 95 -3.46 -19.14 4.59
N PRO A 96 -4.38 -19.53 5.49
CA PRO A 96 -5.73 -18.97 5.51
C PRO A 96 -5.73 -17.44 5.59
N GLY A 97 -6.61 -16.79 4.83
CA GLY A 97 -6.70 -15.32 4.80
C GLY A 97 -5.72 -14.63 3.88
N HIS A 98 -4.71 -15.34 3.34
CA HIS A 98 -3.71 -14.75 2.45
C HIS A 98 -4.04 -14.99 0.98
N TYR A 99 -3.97 -13.93 0.18
CA TYR A 99 -4.21 -13.94 -1.26
C TYR A 99 -3.16 -13.08 -1.96
N PHE A 100 -3.02 -13.28 -3.27
CA PHE A 100 -2.06 -12.51 -4.07
C PHE A 100 -2.54 -12.34 -5.51
N SER A 101 -2.01 -11.34 -6.21
CA SER A 101 -2.11 -11.23 -7.67
C SER A 101 -0.77 -10.79 -8.23
N HIS A 102 -0.29 -11.53 -9.23
CA HIS A 102 0.94 -11.20 -9.93
C HIS A 102 0.80 -9.91 -10.74
N VAL A 103 1.83 -9.07 -10.71
CA VAL A 103 1.90 -7.83 -11.49
C VAL A 103 3.35 -7.49 -11.84
N ILE A 104 3.53 -6.67 -12.88
CA ILE A 104 4.77 -5.93 -13.12
C ILE A 104 4.36 -4.46 -13.11
N PRO A 105 4.68 -3.67 -12.07
CA PRO A 105 4.44 -2.24 -12.12
C PRO A 105 5.34 -1.63 -13.19
N THR A 106 4.77 -0.84 -14.09
CA THR A 106 5.50 -0.27 -15.24
C THR A 106 5.74 1.23 -15.13
N LYS A 107 5.23 1.83 -14.05
CA LYS A 107 5.39 3.25 -13.70
C LYS A 107 5.69 3.37 -12.21
N THR A 108 6.56 4.31 -11.88
CA THR A 108 6.79 4.74 -10.49
C THR A 108 5.62 5.59 -9.98
N GLY A 109 5.51 5.71 -8.67
CA GLY A 109 4.49 6.50 -7.98
C GLY A 109 3.34 5.67 -7.42
N SER A 110 2.27 6.35 -7.03
CA SER A 110 1.21 5.79 -6.19
C SER A 110 0.23 4.89 -6.93
N TYR A 111 0.00 3.71 -6.35
CA TYR A 111 -1.05 2.77 -6.75
C TYR A 111 -2.08 2.66 -5.64
N SER A 112 -3.30 2.27 -5.98
CA SER A 112 -4.31 1.84 -5.00
C SER A 112 -5.01 0.59 -5.48
N ILE A 113 -5.54 -0.17 -4.53
CA ILE A 113 -6.39 -1.32 -4.80
C ILE A 113 -7.81 -1.00 -4.39
N HIS A 114 -8.73 -1.16 -5.33
CA HIS A 114 -10.15 -1.10 -5.08
C HIS A 114 -10.68 -2.50 -4.83
N LEU A 115 -11.36 -2.69 -3.70
CA LEU A 115 -12.08 -3.92 -3.38
C LEU A 115 -13.58 -3.65 -3.47
N GLU A 116 -14.27 -4.46 -4.26
CA GLU A 116 -15.73 -4.35 -4.47
C GLU A 116 -16.38 -5.73 -4.42
N GLY A 117 -17.49 -5.87 -3.69
CA GLY A 117 -18.27 -7.10 -3.58
C GLY A 117 -18.70 -7.37 -2.14
N GLU A 118 -18.52 -8.62 -1.68
CA GLU A 118 -18.84 -9.00 -0.30
C GLU A 118 -17.92 -10.08 0.27
N ILE A 119 -17.73 -10.04 1.60
CA ILE A 119 -17.09 -11.11 2.38
C ILE A 119 -18.12 -11.63 3.36
N ASN A 120 -18.51 -12.90 3.24
CA ASN A 120 -19.51 -13.55 4.11
C ASN A 120 -20.82 -12.72 4.24
N GLY A 121 -21.26 -12.06 3.16
CA GLY A 121 -22.45 -11.21 3.13
C GLY A 121 -22.26 -9.78 3.67
N THR A 122 -21.05 -9.42 4.10
CA THR A 122 -20.71 -8.04 4.46
C THR A 122 -20.26 -7.30 3.20
N PRO A 123 -20.95 -6.23 2.77
CA PRO A 123 -20.57 -5.46 1.60
C PRO A 123 -19.20 -4.81 1.77
N ILE A 124 -18.36 -4.91 0.75
CA ILE A 124 -17.04 -4.27 0.67
C ILE A 124 -17.05 -3.37 -0.57
N ASP A 125 -16.75 -2.09 -0.37
CA ASP A 125 -16.53 -1.10 -1.43
C ASP A 125 -15.56 -0.05 -0.88
N ILE A 126 -14.27 -0.27 -1.10
CA ILE A 126 -13.19 0.52 -0.50
C ILE A 126 -12.01 0.69 -1.46
N ASP A 127 -11.33 1.83 -1.37
CA ASP A 127 -10.05 2.08 -2.03
C ASP A 127 -8.93 2.11 -0.99
N ILE A 128 -7.94 1.26 -1.17
CA ILE A 128 -6.81 1.09 -0.25
C ILE A 128 -5.53 1.54 -0.97
N PRO A 129 -4.88 2.64 -0.56
CA PRO A 129 -3.57 3.01 -1.11
C PRO A 129 -2.52 1.97 -0.72
N VAL A 130 -1.60 1.68 -1.63
CA VAL A 130 -0.38 0.89 -1.35
C VAL A 130 0.83 1.78 -1.56
N GLU A 131 2.02 1.33 -1.15
CA GLU A 131 3.21 2.17 -1.27
C GLU A 131 3.56 2.47 -2.72
N ASP A 132 4.23 3.62 -2.88
CA ASP A 132 4.70 4.08 -4.16
C ASP A 132 5.70 3.10 -4.76
N VAL A 133 5.52 2.81 -6.05
CA VAL A 133 6.53 2.08 -6.81
C VAL A 133 7.73 3.00 -7.02
N GLU A 134 8.90 2.52 -6.63
CA GLU A 134 10.16 3.23 -6.71
C GLU A 134 10.92 2.97 -8.02
N SER A 135 11.89 3.83 -8.29
CA SER A 135 12.92 3.57 -9.30
C SER A 135 13.83 2.42 -8.84
N THR A 136 14.44 1.69 -9.79
CA THR A 136 15.43 0.65 -9.46
C THR A 136 16.65 1.21 -8.74
N ALA A 137 16.91 2.52 -8.86
CA ALA A 137 18.02 3.21 -8.22
C ALA A 137 18.06 3.03 -6.69
N VAL A 138 16.89 2.84 -6.03
CA VAL A 138 16.83 2.59 -4.58
C VAL A 138 17.52 1.30 -4.15
N LEU A 139 17.76 0.38 -5.10
CA LEU A 139 18.44 -0.89 -4.88
C LEU A 139 19.88 -0.94 -5.42
N ASP A 140 20.37 0.14 -6.05
CA ASP A 140 21.69 0.16 -6.68
C ASP A 140 22.81 0.00 -5.64
N PHE A 141 23.73 -0.93 -5.89
CA PHE A 141 24.99 -1.03 -5.15
C PHE A 141 26.17 -1.40 -6.08
N PRO A 142 27.24 -0.59 -6.14
CA PRO A 142 27.36 0.75 -5.55
C PRO A 142 26.34 1.73 -6.16
N PRO A 143 26.00 2.83 -5.46
CA PRO A 143 25.01 3.78 -5.95
C PRO A 143 25.49 4.41 -7.27
N THR A 144 24.59 4.48 -8.26
CA THR A 144 24.82 5.28 -9.45
C THR A 144 24.61 6.77 -9.10
N SER A 145 25.34 7.68 -9.75
CA SER A 145 25.39 9.12 -9.41
C SER A 145 24.06 9.90 -9.53
N GLY A 146 22.92 9.21 -9.64
CA GLY A 146 21.58 9.78 -9.56
C GLY A 146 20.82 9.41 -8.27
N SER A 147 21.41 8.64 -7.35
CA SER A 147 20.73 8.17 -6.12
C SER A 147 21.22 8.82 -4.82
N SER A 148 22.10 9.83 -4.91
CA SER A 148 22.53 10.64 -3.76
C SER A 148 21.83 12.00 -3.78
N SER A 149 20.77 12.16 -2.98
CA SER A 149 20.52 13.47 -2.39
C SER A 149 21.68 13.75 -1.43
N ASP A 150 22.39 14.84 -1.73
CA ASP A 150 23.45 15.50 -0.95
C ASP A 150 24.87 14.97 -1.14
N GLN A 151 25.54 15.58 -2.12
CA GLN A 151 26.97 15.86 -2.03
C GLN A 151 27.18 17.03 -1.08
N ASP A 152 27.96 16.81 -0.02
CA ASP A 152 28.81 17.86 0.55
C ASP A 152 30.27 17.43 0.30
N VAL A 153 30.96 18.24 -0.48
CA VAL A 153 32.42 18.25 -0.68
C VAL A 153 33.04 19.36 0.18
#